data_AF-A0A6S6SHS8-F1
#
_entry.id   AF-A0A6S6SHS8-F1
#
_cell.length_a   1.000
_cell.length_b   1.000
_cell.length_c   1.000
_cell.angle_alpha   90.00
_cell.angle_beta   90.00
_cell.angle_gamma   90.00
#
_symmetry.space_group_name_H-M   'P 1'
#
loop_
_entity.id
_entity.type
_entity.pdbx_description
1 polymer ?
#
loop_
_entity_poly.entity_id
_entity_poly.type
_entity_poly.pdbx_seq_one_letter_code
_entity_poly.pdbx_strand_id
1 'polypeptide(L)' 'MRNKQLTLDERYHIEALNKQGYKQIEIAKEIRVHPSTISRELKRNKF' A
#
# COMPACT_ATOMS: atom_id res chain seq x y z
N MET A 1 -4.19 16.95 7.01
CA MET A 1 -3.10 16.30 6.25
C MET A 1 -3.52 16.15 4.80
N ARG A 2 -2.64 16.48 3.86
CA ARG A 2 -2.91 16.33 2.42
C ARG A 2 -2.87 14.83 2.11
N ASN A 3 -4.01 14.24 1.75
CA ASN A 3 -4.07 12.81 1.40
C ASN A 3 -3.38 12.62 0.04
N LYS A 4 -2.15 12.09 0.04
CA LYS A 4 -1.49 11.63 -1.18
C LYS A 4 -2.30 10.47 -1.73
N GLN A 5 -2.88 10.64 -2.93
CA GLN A 5 -3.48 9.52 -3.65
C GLN A 5 -2.36 8.65 -4.19
N LEU A 6 -2.49 7.33 -4.02
CA LEU A 6 -1.53 6.38 -4.58
C LEU A 6 -1.65 6.40 -6.11
N THR A 7 -0.51 6.47 -6.79
CA THR A 7 -0.44 6.26 -8.26
C THR A 7 -0.77 4.80 -8.59
N LEU A 8 -1.04 4.52 -9.87
CA LEU A 8 -1.30 3.15 -10.32
C LEU A 8 -0.11 2.22 -10.02
N ASP A 9 1.11 2.69 -10.27
CA ASP A 9 2.34 1.94 -10.01
C ASP A 9 2.54 1.64 -8.53
N GLU A 10 2.29 2.62 -7.65
CA GLU A 10 2.36 2.41 -6.21
C GLU A 10 1.35 1.34 -5.76
N ARG A 11 0.14 1.32 -6.34
CA ARG A 11 -0.87 0.29 -6.03
C ARG A 11 -0.44 -1.09 -6.50
N TYR A 12 0.08 -1.21 -7.72
CA TYR A 12 0.63 -2.47 -8.22
C TYR A 12 1.79 -2.97 -7.35
N HIS A 13 2.67 -2.06 -6.92
CA HIS A 13 3.78 -2.40 -6.04
C HIS A 13 3.30 -2.91 -4.67
N ILE A 14 2.30 -2.25 -4.08
CA ILE A 14 1.65 -2.70 -2.83
C ILE A 14 1.06 -4.11 -3.00
N GLU A 15 0.32 -4.34 -4.09
CA GLU A 15 -0.32 -5.62 -4.33
C GLU A 15 0.71 -6.74 -4.54
N ALA A 16 1.77 -6.50 -5.31
CA ALA A 16 2.85 -7.46 -5.55
C ALA A 16 3.56 -7.85 -4.24
N LEU A 17 3.95 -6.86 -3.43
CA LEU A 17 4.60 -7.11 -2.14
C LEU A 17 3.67 -7.82 -1.15
N ASN A 18 2.39 -7.44 -1.10
CA ASN A 18 1.42 -8.11 -0.25
C ASN A 18 1.20 -9.58 -0.66
N LYS A 19 1.18 -9.87 -1.98
CA LYS A 19 1.11 -11.25 -2.49
C LYS A 19 2.36 -12.07 -2.17
N GLN A 20 3.52 -11.43 -2.07
CA GLN A 20 4.77 -12.06 -1.65
C GLN A 20 4.86 -12.30 -0.13
N GLY A 21 3.89 -11.82 0.65
CA GLY A 21 3.83 -12.04 2.11
C GLY A 21 4.54 -10.97 2.95
N TYR A 22 4.97 -9.85 2.35
CA TYR A 22 5.56 -8.75 3.11
C TYR A 22 4.56 -8.13 4.09
N LYS A 23 5.05 -7.65 5.23
CA LYS A 23 4.21 -6.98 6.22
C LYS A 23 3.85 -5.58 5.73
N GLN A 24 2.64 -5.12 6.04
CA GLN A 24 2.16 -3.79 5.65
C GLN A 24 3.09 -2.65 6.11
N ILE A 25 3.77 -2.81 7.26
CA ILE A 25 4.73 -1.84 7.78
C ILE A 25 5.99 -1.76 6.90
N GLU A 26 6.43 -2.88 6.33
CA GLU A 26 7.60 -2.92 5.44
C GLU A 26 7.26 -2.25 4.11
N ILE A 27 6.10 -2.57 3.54
CA ILE A 27 5.57 -1.95 2.32
C ILE A 27 5.40 -0.44 2.51
N ALA A 28 4.90 -0.01 3.67
CA ALA A 28 4.72 1.40 3.99
C ALA A 28 6.05 2.16 4.03
N LYS A 29 7.12 1.55 4.57
CA LYS A 29 8.47 2.13 4.60
C LYS A 29 9.05 2.25 3.20
N GLU A 30 8.91 1.21 2.38
CA GLU A 30 9.40 1.17 1.00
C GLU A 30 8.79 2.29 0.14
N ILE A 31 7.46 2.41 0.20
CA ILE A 31 6.69 3.39 -0.61
C ILE A 31 6.64 4.77 0.07
N ARG A 32 7.21 4.91 1.28
CA ARG A 32 7.22 6.13 2.09
C ARG A 32 5.82 6.71 2.34
N VAL A 33 4.89 5.84 2.70
CA VAL A 33 3.51 6.20 3.08
C VAL A 33 3.20 5.72 4.48
N HIS A 34 2.12 6.24 5.07
CA HIS A 34 1.68 5.76 6.38
C HIS A 34 1.09 4.34 6.26
N PRO A 35 1.30 3.43 7.23
CA PRO A 35 0.73 2.08 7.21
C PRO A 35 -0.79 2.03 7.02
N SER A 36 -1.52 3.05 7.51
CA SER A 36 -2.98 3.16 7.28
C SER A 36 -3.35 3.37 5.80
N THR A 37 -2.45 3.94 5.00
CA THR A 37 -2.63 4.04 3.54
C THR A 37 -2.55 2.66 2.88
N ILE A 38 -1.57 1.84 3.28
CA ILE A 38 -1.46 0.45 2.81
C ILE A 38 -2.70 -0.35 3.21
N SER A 39 -3.13 -0.24 4.47
CA SER A 39 -4.32 -0.93 4.98
C SER A 39 -5.59 -0.59 4.19
N ARG A 40 -5.79 0.70 3.88
CA ARG A 40 -6.92 1.16 3.05
C ARG A 40 -6.84 0.63 1.63
N GLU A 41 -5.66 0.66 1.01
CA GLU A 41 -5.45 0.16 -0.35
C GLU A 41 -5.76 -1.35 -0.44
N LEU A 42 -5.23 -2.14 0.50
CA LEU A 42 -5.47 -3.58 0.56
C LEU A 42 -6.94 -3.94 0.82
N LYS A 43 -7.67 -3.09 1.56
CA LYS A 43 -9.13 -3.24 1.69
C LYS A 43 -9.88 -2.89 0.41
N ARG A 44 -9.42 -1.87 -0.33
CA ARG A 44 -10.04 -1.47 -1.60
C ARG A 44 -9.94 -2.58 -2.66
N ASN A 45 -8.86 -3.36 -2.63
CA ASN A 45 -8.60 -4.44 -3.60
C ASN A 45 -9.29 -5.77 -3.25
N LYS A 46 -10.14 -5.82 -2.22
CA LYS A 46 -10.84 -7.03 -1.74
C LYS A 46 -12.35 -7.04 -2.03
N PHE A 47 -12.85 -6.10 -2.83
CA PHE A 47 -14.25 -6.06 -3.30
C PHE A 47 -14.31 -6.17 -4.83
#